data_AF-A0A7W1L1R0-F1
#
_entry.id   AF-A0A7W1L1R0-F1
#
_cell.length_a   1.000
_cell.length_b   1.000
_cell.length_c   1.000
_cell.angle_alpha   90.00
_cell.angle_beta   90.00
_cell.angle_gamma   90.00
#
_symmetry.space_group_name_H-M   'P 1'
#
loop_
_entity.id
_entity.type
_entity.pdbx_description
1 polymer ?
#
loop_
_entity_poly.entity_id
_entity_poly.type
_entity_poly.pdbx_seq_one_letter_code
_entity_poly.pdbx_strand_id
1 'polypeptide(L)'
;TQGRYLNSAAFGGPTGPCPGPNCVVNASGREIRFGIQERNQFRGPGFIRTDFSIFKNTGLTENVKMQIGIEFFNVFNQASYTVPNNNFRDTGGFGRFDAALPARVIQYRFKLIF
;
A
#
# COMPACT_ATOMS: atom_id res chain seq x y z
N THR A 1 12.38 -11.48 4.92
CA THR A 1 13.35 -10.47 4.47
C THR A 1 12.66 -9.57 3.47
N GLN A 2 12.35 -8.32 3.83
CA GLN A 2 11.61 -7.42 2.94
C GLN A 2 12.48 -7.08 1.72
N GLY A 3 12.17 -7.70 0.58
CA GLY A 3 12.85 -7.48 -0.69
C GLY A 3 12.61 -6.08 -1.24
N ARG A 4 13.57 -5.55 -2.02
CA ARG A 4 13.38 -4.29 -2.74
C ARG A 4 12.39 -4.52 -3.89
N TYR A 5 11.29 -3.78 -3.88
CA TYR A 5 10.27 -3.77 -4.92
C TYR A 5 10.69 -2.94 -6.14
N LEU A 6 11.40 -1.82 -5.93
CA LEU A 6 11.94 -0.99 -7.01
C LEU A 6 13.47 -1.04 -7.05
N ASN A 7 14.01 -1.09 -8.27
CA ASN A 7 15.44 -0.94 -8.51
C ASN A 7 15.77 0.54 -8.74
N SER A 8 16.63 1.14 -7.92
CA SER A 8 17.06 2.54 -8.09
C SER A 8 17.87 2.76 -9.37
N ALA A 9 18.60 1.75 -9.87
CA ALA A 9 19.34 1.85 -11.12
C ALA A 9 18.41 2.03 -12.33
N ALA A 10 17.16 1.58 -12.23
CA ALA A 10 16.17 1.78 -13.27
C ALA A 10 15.94 3.28 -13.52
N PHE A 11 15.96 4.12 -12.47
CA PHE A 11 15.70 5.56 -12.53
C PHE A 11 16.96 6.40 -12.79
N GLY A 12 18.08 5.76 -13.14
CA GLY A 12 19.31 6.46 -13.50
C GLY A 12 19.08 7.45 -14.64
N GLY A 13 19.67 8.63 -14.51
CA GLY A 13 19.70 9.60 -15.60
C GLY A 13 20.56 9.11 -16.76
N PRO A 14 20.33 9.61 -17.98
CA PRO A 14 21.15 9.31 -19.14
C PRO A 14 22.61 9.70 -18.86
N THR A 15 23.49 8.70 -18.87
CA THR A 15 24.94 8.87 -18.83
C THR A 15 25.41 9.19 -20.25
N GLY A 16 25.48 10.46 -20.60
CA GLY A 16 25.93 10.89 -21.93
C GLY A 16 25.90 12.41 -22.15
N PRO A 17 26.47 12.89 -23.26
CA PRO A 17 26.44 14.29 -23.64
C PRO A 17 25.00 14.80 -23.86
N CYS A 18 24.68 16.00 -23.38
CA CYS A 18 23.50 16.76 -23.80
C CYS A 18 23.93 17.55 -25.05
N PRO A 19 23.32 17.39 -26.26
CA PRO A 19 21.90 17.16 -26.50
C PRO A 19 21.61 15.76 -27.05
N GLY A 20 20.85 14.98 -26.27
CA GLY A 20 20.30 13.70 -26.70
C GLY A 20 18.80 13.65 -26.38
N PRO A 21 18.06 12.62 -26.82
CA PRO A 21 16.61 12.54 -26.67
C PRO A 21 16.11 12.61 -25.21
N ASN A 22 17.00 12.34 -24.24
CA ASN A 22 16.68 12.35 -22.81
C ASN A 22 17.18 13.62 -22.09
N CYS A 23 17.57 14.68 -22.80
CA CYS A 23 18.08 15.92 -22.21
C CYS A 23 17.60 17.15 -22.96
N VAL A 24 17.07 18.14 -22.24
CA VAL A 24 16.70 19.47 -22.76
C VAL A 24 17.37 20.56 -21.96
N VAL A 25 17.78 21.64 -22.61
CA VAL A 25 18.33 22.83 -21.94
C VAL A 25 17.23 23.88 -21.89
N ASN A 26 16.90 24.38 -20.71
CA ASN A 26 15.89 25.44 -20.58
C ASN A 26 16.46 26.79 -21.07
N ALA A 27 15.59 27.81 -21.16
CA ALA A 27 16.00 29.16 -21.58
C ALA A 27 17.05 29.83 -20.66
N SER A 28 17.22 29.33 -19.43
CA SER A 28 18.24 29.80 -18.49
C SER A 28 19.56 29.03 -18.57
N GLY A 29 19.75 28.16 -19.58
CA GLY A 29 20.96 27.35 -19.75
C GLY A 29 21.09 26.16 -18.79
N ARG A 30 20.03 25.83 -18.03
CA ARG A 30 20.01 24.69 -17.11
C ARG A 30 19.63 23.42 -17.86
N GLU A 31 20.49 22.40 -17.74
CA GLU A 31 20.19 21.06 -18.24
C GLU A 31 19.09 20.39 -17.41
N ILE A 32 18.09 19.85 -18.09
CA ILE A 32 17.05 19.00 -17.54
C ILE A 32 17.21 17.63 -18.19
N ARG A 33 17.66 16.65 -17.39
CA ARG A 33 17.84 15.27 -17.81
C ARG A 33 16.63 14.45 -17.37
N PHE A 34 15.95 13.85 -18.33
CA PHE A 34 14.85 12.92 -18.06
C PHE A 34 15.44 11.53 -17.83
N GLY A 35 14.93 10.79 -16.83
CA GLY A 35 15.33 9.41 -16.61
C GLY A 35 14.87 8.49 -17.75
N ILE A 36 15.48 7.31 -17.86
CA ILE A 36 15.16 6.30 -18.89
C ILE A 36 13.81 5.57 -18.66
N GLN A 37 13.12 5.91 -17.58
CA GLN A 37 11.89 5.25 -17.14
C GLN A 37 10.66 5.96 -17.71
N GLU A 38 9.75 5.18 -18.28
CA GLU A 38 8.45 5.68 -18.74
C GLU A 38 7.60 6.22 -17.59
N ARG A 39 6.75 7.19 -17.93
CA ARG A 39 5.81 7.80 -17.00
C ARG A 39 4.73 6.78 -16.59
N ASN A 40 4.47 6.66 -15.30
CA ASN A 40 3.40 5.83 -14.72
C ASN A 40 3.49 4.32 -14.99
N GLN A 41 4.69 3.79 -15.26
CA GLN A 41 4.87 2.35 -15.50
C GLN A 41 4.69 1.47 -14.24
N PHE A 42 4.98 2.02 -13.05
CA PHE A 42 4.91 1.26 -11.82
C PHE A 42 3.47 1.22 -11.30
N ARG A 43 3.07 0.04 -10.82
CA ARG A 43 1.81 -0.21 -10.12
C ARG A 43 2.13 -0.76 -8.75
N GLY A 44 1.31 -0.44 -7.76
CA GLY A 44 1.46 -0.99 -6.42
C GLY A 44 1.20 -2.50 -6.39
N PRO A 45 1.64 -3.20 -5.33
CA PRO A 45 1.28 -4.59 -5.13
C PRO A 45 -0.24 -4.76 -5.07
N GLY A 46 -0.73 -5.88 -5.60
CA GLY A 46 -2.12 -6.27 -5.46
C GLY A 46 -2.50 -6.43 -3.98
N PHE A 47 -3.73 -6.09 -3.65
CA PHE A 47 -4.26 -6.17 -2.31
C PHE A 47 -5.45 -7.12 -2.28
N ILE A 48 -5.38 -8.14 -1.42
CA ILE A 48 -6.45 -9.09 -1.17
C ILE A 48 -6.64 -9.17 0.34
N ARG A 49 -7.89 -9.01 0.79
CA ARG A 49 -8.28 -9.19 2.20
C ARG A 49 -9.63 -9.86 2.25
N THR A 50 -9.75 -10.81 3.17
CA THR A 50 -11.02 -11.48 3.46
C THR A 50 -11.42 -11.14 4.88
N ASP A 51 -12.57 -10.48 5.02
CA ASP A 51 -13.17 -10.10 6.29
C ASP A 51 -14.43 -10.97 6.52
N PHE A 52 -14.63 -11.41 7.75
CA PHE A 52 -15.70 -12.33 8.12
C PHE A 52 -16.40 -11.86 9.38
N SER A 53 -17.73 -11.84 9.37
CA SER A 53 -18.52 -11.46 10.54
C SER A 53 -19.63 -12.47 10.76
N ILE A 54 -19.83 -12.87 12.01
CA ILE A 54 -20.93 -13.74 12.42
C ILE A 54 -21.70 -13.10 13.57
N PHE A 55 -23.02 -13.12 13.45
CA PHE A 55 -23.94 -12.51 14.40
C PHE A 55 -24.98 -13.53 14.84
N LYS A 56 -25.25 -13.55 16.14
CA LYS A 56 -26.31 -14.34 16.74
C LYS A 56 -27.28 -13.43 17.47
N ASN A 57 -28.55 -13.54 17.11
CA ASN A 57 -29.64 -12.90 17.83
C ASN A 57 -30.33 -13.94 18.71
N THR A 58 -30.50 -13.63 19.98
CA THR A 58 -31.19 -14.46 20.98
C THR A 58 -32.30 -13.62 21.62
N GLY A 59 -33.53 -14.12 21.61
CA GLY A 59 -34.63 -13.49 22.34
C GLY A 59 -34.41 -13.65 23.85
N LEU A 60 -34.43 -12.55 24.60
CA LEU A 60 -34.40 -12.57 26.06
C LEU A 60 -35.83 -12.55 26.62
N THR A 61 -36.66 -11.65 26.10
CA THR A 61 -38.08 -11.52 26.43
C THR A 61 -38.89 -11.19 25.17
N GLU A 62 -40.21 -11.02 25.30
CA GLU A 62 -41.11 -10.69 24.19
C GLU A 62 -40.73 -9.40 23.46
N ASN A 63 -40.21 -8.42 24.21
CA ASN A 63 -39.82 -7.11 23.67
C ASN A 63 -38.30 -6.88 23.66
N VAL A 64 -37.48 -7.76 24.28
CA VAL A 64 -36.02 -7.58 24.36
C VAL A 64 -35.28 -8.67 23.60
N LYS A 65 -34.41 -8.25 22.67
CA LYS A 65 -33.50 -9.13 21.93
C LYS A 65 -32.05 -8.78 22.24
N MET A 66 -31.24 -9.81 22.44
CA MET A 66 -29.80 -9.72 22.59
C MET A 66 -29.12 -10.09 21.29
N GLN A 67 -28.18 -9.28 20.83
CA GLN A 67 -27.33 -9.57 19.70
C GLN A 67 -25.87 -9.64 20.13
N ILE A 68 -25.26 -10.80 19.87
CA ILE A 68 -23.83 -11.05 20.06
C ILE A 68 -23.20 -11.17 18.67
N GLY A 69 -22.06 -10.53 18.46
CA GLY A 69 -21.32 -10.63 17.21
C GLY A 69 -19.82 -10.75 17.43
N ILE A 70 -19.16 -11.42 16.49
CA ILE A 70 -17.71 -11.44 16.38
C ILE A 70 -17.33 -11.15 14.93
N GLU A 71 -16.33 -10.29 14.77
CA GLU A 71 -15.87 -9.77 13.49
C GLU A 71 -14.37 -10.04 13.37
N PHE A 72 -13.97 -10.67 12.27
CA PHE A 72 -12.61 -11.02 11.93
C PHE A 72 -12.20 -10.20 10.71
N PHE A 73 -11.29 -9.25 10.89
CA PHE A 73 -10.65 -8.54 9.80
C PHE A 73 -9.36 -9.26 9.42
N ASN A 74 -9.14 -9.49 8.13
CA ASN A 74 -8.01 -10.27 7.60
C ASN A 74 -7.96 -11.70 8.19
N VAL A 75 -9.00 -12.50 7.93
CA VAL A 75 -9.18 -13.88 8.45
C VAL A 75 -7.96 -14.75 8.18
N PHE A 76 -7.42 -14.69 6.96
CA PHE A 76 -6.26 -15.47 6.52
C PHE A 76 -4.91 -14.89 6.97
N ASN A 77 -4.90 -13.77 7.70
CA ASN A 77 -3.70 -13.07 8.15
C ASN A 77 -2.69 -12.82 7.01
N GLN A 78 -3.18 -12.45 5.83
CA GLN A 78 -2.36 -12.14 4.68
C GLN A 78 -1.65 -10.80 4.90
N ALA A 79 -0.32 -10.80 4.75
CA ALA A 79 0.47 -9.58 4.85
C ALA A 79 0.24 -8.71 3.61
N SER A 80 -0.36 -7.55 3.82
CA SER A 80 -0.59 -6.56 2.77
C SER A 80 0.30 -5.36 3.01
N TYR A 81 1.14 -5.01 2.06
CA TYR A 81 2.08 -3.90 2.16
C TYR A 81 1.52 -2.63 1.54
N THR A 82 1.95 -1.48 2.05
CA THR A 82 1.61 -0.18 1.44
C THR A 82 2.42 0.06 0.17
N VAL A 83 2.22 1.20 -0.48
CA VAL A 83 3.09 1.60 -1.59
C VAL A 83 4.54 1.69 -1.07
N PRO A 84 5.53 1.13 -1.79
CA PRO A 84 6.93 1.24 -1.41
C PRO A 84 7.39 2.70 -1.41
N ASN A 85 8.44 2.99 -0.63
CA ASN A 85 9.11 4.28 -0.61
C ASN A 85 9.49 4.72 -2.03
N ASN A 86 8.86 5.78 -2.51
CA ASN A 86 9.08 6.37 -3.81
C ASN A 86 10.00 7.60 -3.77
N ASN A 87 10.57 7.92 -2.59
CA ASN A 87 11.52 9.01 -2.45
C ASN A 87 12.89 8.58 -2.98
N PHE A 88 13.20 9.00 -4.20
CA PHE A 88 14.48 8.68 -4.85
C PHE A 88 15.70 9.23 -4.09
N ARG A 89 15.53 10.25 -3.25
CA ARG A 89 16.62 10.81 -2.44
C ARG A 89 16.96 9.95 -1.22
N ASP A 90 16.10 9.00 -0.87
CA ASP A 90 16.36 8.04 0.20
C ASP A 90 17.18 6.85 -0.34
N THR A 91 18.49 6.99 -0.29
CA THR A 91 19.46 5.99 -0.79
C THR A 91 19.39 4.64 -0.05
N GLY A 92 18.80 4.60 1.15
CA GLY A 92 18.65 3.38 1.95
C GLY A 92 17.25 2.75 1.84
N GLY A 93 16.22 3.57 1.72
CA GLY A 93 14.81 3.18 1.74
C GLY A 93 14.14 3.05 0.38
N PHE A 94 14.69 3.65 -0.69
CA PHE A 94 14.03 3.65 -2.00
C PHE A 94 13.64 2.24 -2.46
N GLY A 95 12.38 2.10 -2.86
CA GLY A 95 11.83 0.85 -3.37
C GLY A 95 11.54 -0.19 -2.30
N ARG A 96 11.57 0.14 -1.00
CA ARG A 96 11.21 -0.78 0.09
C ARG A 96 9.83 -0.48 0.67
N PHE A 97 9.20 -1.49 1.25
CA PHE A 97 7.93 -1.34 1.95
C PHE A 97 8.18 -0.84 3.36
N ASP A 98 7.84 0.43 3.63
CA ASP A 98 8.06 1.03 4.96
C ASP A 98 6.95 0.65 5.96
N ALA A 99 5.78 0.23 5.46
CA ALA A 99 4.66 -0.14 6.30
C ALA A 99 3.86 -1.31 5.70
N ALA A 100 3.17 -2.02 6.59
CA ALA A 100 2.15 -2.99 6.26
C ALA A 100 0.82 -2.54 6.85
N LEU A 101 -0.27 -2.94 6.19
CA LEU A 101 -1.62 -2.79 6.73
C LEU A 101 -1.79 -3.64 7.99
N PRO A 102 -2.81 -3.35 8.83
CA PRO A 102 -3.04 -4.10 10.05
C PRO A 102 -3.08 -5.61 9.81
N ALA A 103 -2.43 -6.35 10.70
CA ALA A 103 -2.55 -7.79 10.79
C ALA A 103 -3.99 -8.19 11.16
N ARG A 104 -4.25 -9.50 11.32
CA ARG A 104 -5.58 -9.97 11.71
C ARG A 104 -6.08 -9.28 12.99
N VAL A 105 -7.26 -8.67 12.91
CA VAL A 105 -7.94 -8.04 14.05
C VAL A 105 -9.23 -8.80 14.31
N ILE A 106 -9.49 -9.08 15.58
CA ILE A 106 -10.73 -9.73 16.03
C ILE A 106 -11.44 -8.77 16.97
N GLN A 107 -12.71 -8.52 16.71
CA GLN A 107 -13.55 -7.63 17.51
C GLN A 107 -14.81 -8.36 17.94
N TYR A 108 -15.27 -8.03 19.14
CA TYR A 108 -16.49 -8.56 19.71
C TYR A 108 -17.49 -7.42 19.85
N ARG A 109 -18.77 -7.69 19.57
CA ARG A 109 -19.84 -6.72 19.77
C ARG A 109 -20.97 -7.30 20.60
N PHE A 110 -21.55 -6.44 21.42
CA PHE A 110 -22.74 -6.73 22.20
C PHE A 110 -23.77 -5.62 21.98
N LYS A 111 -25.02 -5.98 21.71
CA LYS A 111 -26.11 -5.04 21.51
C LYS A 111 -27.40 -5.55 22.15
N LEU A 112 -28.04 -4.69 22.95
CA LEU A 112 -29.41 -4.85 23.44
C LEU A 112 -30.37 -4.10 22.51
N ILE A 113 -31.48 -4.75 22.17
CA ILE A 113 -32.54 -4.22 21.31
C ILE A 113 -33.83 -4.32 22.12
N PHE A 114 -34.53 -3.20 22.29
CA PHE A 114 -35.79 -3.05 23.03
C PHE A 114 -36.85 -2.40 22.15
#